data_AF-A0A533W2H1-F1
#
_entry.id   AF-A0A533W2H1-F1
#
_cell.length_a   1.000
_cell.length_b   1.000
_cell.length_c   1.000
_cell.angle_alpha   90.00
_cell.angle_beta   90.00
_cell.angle_gamma   90.00
#
_symmetry.space_group_name_H-M   'P 1'
#
loop_
_entity.id
_entity.type
_entity.pdbx_description
1 polymer ?
#
loop_
_entity_poly.entity_id
_entity_poly.type
_entity_poly.pdbx_seq_one_letter_code
_entity_poly.pdbx_strand_id
1 'polypeptide(L)'
;MSRPASAENIAKILLPDILTFNFNSNAGFLNGRKLTDDVIDIELNLVTKGAVTTDGVGPHTDLLDEFPYLGRPHGIGEKDEQD
;
A
#
# COMPACT_ATOMS: atom_id res chain seq x y z
N MET A 1 10.82 -30.55 -5.99
CA MET A 1 9.43 -30.20 -5.61
C MET A 1 9.48 -29.33 -4.36
N SER A 2 9.29 -28.01 -4.52
CA SER A 2 9.25 -27.06 -3.41
C SER A 2 8.01 -27.33 -2.55
N ARG A 3 8.16 -27.32 -1.23
CA ARG A 3 7.12 -27.76 -0.29
C ARG A 3 6.05 -26.68 -0.15
N PRO A 4 4.76 -26.95 -0.40
CA PRO A 4 3.67 -25.97 -0.28
C PRO A 4 3.60 -25.32 1.12
N ALA A 5 3.99 -26.06 2.16
CA ALA A 5 4.09 -25.54 3.54
C ALA A 5 5.05 -24.33 3.67
N SER A 6 6.07 -24.20 2.81
CA SER A 6 6.93 -23.01 2.81
C SER A 6 6.23 -21.81 2.16
N ALA A 7 5.53 -22.02 1.06
CA ALA A 7 4.85 -20.96 0.32
C ALA A 7 3.70 -20.37 1.15
N GLU A 8 2.91 -21.21 1.81
CA GLU A 8 1.84 -20.76 2.72
C GLU A 8 2.39 -19.96 3.91
N ASN A 9 3.50 -20.41 4.50
CA ASN A 9 4.11 -19.68 5.62
C ASN A 9 4.71 -18.33 5.18
N ILE A 10 5.33 -18.29 4.01
CA ILE A 10 5.81 -17.04 3.40
C ILE A 10 4.63 -16.12 3.10
N ALA A 11 3.54 -16.65 2.52
CA ALA A 11 2.34 -15.87 2.21
C ALA A 11 1.70 -15.26 3.46
N LYS A 12 1.65 -15.98 4.58
CA LYS A 12 1.15 -15.43 5.85
C LYS A 12 1.97 -14.24 6.38
N ILE A 13 3.26 -14.19 6.05
CA ILE A 13 4.15 -13.08 6.45
C ILE A 13 4.03 -11.92 5.46
N LEU A 14 3.96 -12.21 4.15
CA LEU A 14 4.00 -11.19 3.10
C LEU A 14 2.61 -10.59 2.79
N LEU A 15 1.55 -11.38 2.93
CA LEU A 15 0.18 -11.04 2.57
C LEU A 15 -0.80 -11.24 3.76
N PRO A 16 -0.55 -10.63 4.93
CA PRO A 16 -1.49 -10.73 6.05
C PRO A 16 -2.70 -9.80 5.84
N ASP A 17 -3.86 -10.22 6.34
CA ASP A 17 -5.07 -9.38 6.37
C ASP A 17 -4.93 -8.19 7.34
N ILE A 18 -4.13 -8.35 8.40
CA ILE A 18 -3.87 -7.33 9.42
C ILE A 18 -2.37 -7.12 9.55
N LEU A 19 -1.92 -5.87 9.44
CA LEU A 19 -0.54 -5.45 9.69
C LEU A 19 -0.42 -4.76 11.06
N THR A 20 0.38 -5.34 11.95
CA THR A 20 0.67 -4.74 13.26
C THR A 20 1.84 -3.76 13.15
N PHE A 21 1.59 -2.48 13.40
CA PHE A 21 2.65 -1.47 13.46
C PHE A 21 3.31 -1.42 14.84
N ASN A 22 4.64 -1.46 14.88
CA ASN A 22 5.41 -1.36 16.11
C ASN A 22 6.07 0.02 16.21
N PHE A 23 5.53 0.90 17.05
CA PHE A 23 6.02 2.27 17.25
C PHE A 23 7.44 2.37 17.85
N ASN A 24 7.99 1.28 18.40
CA ASN A 24 9.36 1.24 18.93
C ASN A 24 10.39 0.77 17.88
N SER A 25 9.99 0.60 16.63
CA SER A 25 10.84 0.06 15.57
C SER A 25 10.66 0.84 14.26
N ASN A 26 11.79 1.16 13.64
CA ASN A 26 11.83 1.80 12.32
C ASN A 26 11.97 0.77 11.17
N ALA A 27 11.84 -0.54 11.47
CA ALA A 27 12.15 -1.62 10.53
C ALA A 27 11.10 -1.81 9.40
N GLY A 28 10.03 -1.02 9.37
CA GLY A 28 8.95 -1.14 8.38
C GLY A 28 8.21 -2.49 8.44
N PHE A 29 7.31 -2.73 7.49
CA PHE A 29 6.64 -4.02 7.34
C PHE A 29 7.49 -5.01 6.55
N LEU A 30 7.44 -6.30 6.91
CA LEU A 30 8.24 -7.35 6.26
C LEU A 30 7.89 -7.57 4.78
N ASN A 31 6.68 -7.17 4.36
CA ASN A 31 6.28 -7.19 2.96
C ASN A 31 6.75 -5.96 2.18
N GLY A 32 7.51 -5.07 2.81
CA GLY A 32 8.03 -3.85 2.19
C GLY A 32 7.01 -2.74 1.99
N ARG A 33 5.72 -2.99 2.27
CA ARG A 33 4.66 -1.98 2.12
C ARG A 33 4.90 -0.81 3.08
N LYS A 34 4.65 0.41 2.59
CA LYS A 34 4.71 1.66 3.33
C LYS A 34 3.35 2.35 3.31
N LEU A 35 3.16 3.30 4.21
CA LEU A 35 1.96 4.13 4.26
C LEU A 35 1.73 4.91 2.96
N THR A 36 2.80 5.32 2.29
CA THR A 36 2.78 6.11 1.05
C THR A 36 2.71 5.26 -0.22
N ASP A 37 2.68 3.92 -0.10
CA ASP A 37 2.62 3.06 -1.28
C ASP A 37 1.19 3.01 -1.82
N ASP A 38 1.08 3.03 -3.15
CA ASP A 38 -0.18 2.82 -3.86
C ASP A 38 -0.51 1.32 -3.93
N VAL A 39 -1.07 0.82 -2.82
CA VAL A 39 -1.36 -0.61 -2.67
C VAL A 39 -2.53 -1.05 -3.55
N ILE A 40 -3.45 -0.14 -3.90
CA ILE A 40 -4.64 -0.48 -4.67
C ILE A 40 -4.28 -0.76 -6.13
N ASP A 41 -3.35 0.00 -6.72
CA ASP A 41 -2.80 -0.27 -8.05
C ASP A 41 -2.16 -1.67 -8.13
N ILE A 42 -1.38 -2.04 -7.13
CA ILE A 42 -0.74 -3.37 -7.03
C ILE A 42 -1.80 -4.47 -6.94
N GLU A 43 -2.80 -4.29 -6.07
CA GLU A 43 -3.87 -5.25 -5.85
C GLU A 43 -4.74 -5.43 -7.10
N LEU A 44 -5.15 -4.33 -7.74
CA LEU A 44 -5.90 -4.34 -9.00
C LEU A 44 -5.12 -5.09 -10.09
N ASN A 45 -3.85 -4.79 -10.26
CA ASN A 45 -2.99 -5.47 -11.23
C ASN A 45 -2.96 -6.98 -10.97
N LEU A 46 -2.77 -7.38 -9.70
CA LEU A 46 -2.69 -8.78 -9.30
C LEU A 46 -4.01 -9.54 -9.51
N VAL A 47 -5.13 -9.01 -8.99
CA VAL A 47 -6.42 -9.73 -8.98
C VAL A 47 -7.09 -9.74 -10.35
N THR A 48 -6.83 -8.72 -11.18
CA THR A 48 -7.37 -8.64 -12.54
C THR A 48 -6.44 -9.19 -13.61
N LYS A 49 -5.25 -9.69 -13.22
CA LYS A 49 -4.18 -10.13 -14.14
C LYS A 49 -3.81 -9.04 -15.15
N GLY A 50 -3.66 -7.82 -14.64
CA GLY A 50 -3.27 -6.64 -15.42
C GLY A 50 -4.36 -6.03 -16.30
N ALA A 51 -5.62 -6.47 -16.20
CA ALA A 51 -6.71 -5.85 -16.95
C ALA A 51 -7.10 -4.47 -16.41
N VAL A 52 -6.92 -4.25 -15.11
CA VAL A 52 -7.02 -2.96 -14.43
C VAL A 52 -5.74 -2.78 -13.64
N THR A 53 -5.03 -1.69 -13.89
CA THR A 53 -3.73 -1.41 -13.26
C THR A 53 -3.79 -0.26 -12.29
N THR A 54 -4.88 0.52 -12.28
CA THR A 54 -5.04 1.65 -11.38
C THR A 54 -6.51 1.97 -11.09
N ASP A 55 -6.78 2.57 -9.94
CA ASP A 55 -8.07 3.20 -9.63
C ASP A 55 -8.14 4.70 -9.98
N GLY A 56 -7.02 5.26 -10.48
CA GLY A 56 -6.89 6.67 -10.85
C GLY A 56 -6.49 7.59 -9.69
N VAL A 57 -6.13 7.05 -8.53
CA VAL A 57 -5.65 7.79 -7.37
C VAL A 57 -4.20 7.42 -7.09
N GLY A 58 -3.27 8.35 -7.33
CA GLY A 58 -1.86 8.11 -7.09
C GLY A 58 -1.49 8.04 -5.59
N PRO A 59 -0.22 7.69 -5.28
CA PRO A 59 0.27 7.61 -3.91
C PRO A 59 0.21 8.97 -3.20
N HIS A 60 -0.08 8.95 -1.90
CA HIS A 60 -0.01 10.18 -1.08
C HIS A 60 1.43 10.69 -0.98
N THR A 61 1.66 11.90 -1.50
CA THR A 61 2.95 12.60 -1.43
C THR A 61 2.94 13.75 -0.41
N ASP A 62 1.80 14.03 0.21
CA ASP A 62 1.52 15.25 0.97
C ASP A 62 1.17 15.02 2.45
N LEU A 63 1.47 13.83 3.00
CA LEU A 63 1.32 13.56 4.43
C LEU A 63 2.16 14.51 5.29
N LEU A 64 1.57 15.03 6.36
CA LEU A 64 2.20 15.96 7.28
C LEU A 64 2.94 15.21 8.40
N ASP A 65 3.93 15.85 9.02
CA ASP A 65 4.68 15.35 10.18
C ASP A 65 4.04 15.71 11.53
N GLU A 66 2.94 16.47 11.51
CA GLU A 66 2.15 16.86 12.67
C GLU A 66 0.66 16.49 12.52
N PHE A 67 0.00 16.25 13.64
CA PHE A 67 -1.42 15.86 13.68
C PHE A 67 -2.30 16.90 12.94
N PRO A 68 -3.19 16.49 12.02
CA PRO A 68 -3.73 15.14 11.83
C PRO A 68 -2.95 14.22 10.87
N TYR A 69 -1.75 14.60 10.42
CA TYR A 69 -0.88 13.87 9.47
C TYR A 69 -1.45 13.71 8.05
N LEU A 70 -2.63 14.28 7.78
CA LEU A 70 -3.30 14.19 6.49
C LEU A 70 -2.90 15.34 5.58
N GLY A 71 -2.81 15.01 4.29
CA GLY A 71 -2.68 15.94 3.19
C GLY A 71 -3.85 16.92 3.03
N ARG A 72 -3.77 17.78 2.02
CA ARG A 72 -4.87 18.73 1.76
C ARG A 72 -6.12 17.96 1.33
N PRO A 73 -7.31 18.27 1.89
CA PRO A 73 -8.53 17.63 1.42
C PRO A 73 -8.75 17.92 -0.07
N HIS A 74 -9.02 16.86 -0.84
CA HIS A 74 -9.36 17.01 -2.26
C HIS A 74 -10.62 17.86 -2.42
N GLY A 75 -10.49 18.97 -3.14
CA GLY A 75 -11.53 19.98 -3.32
C GLY A 75 -11.99 20.13 -4.77
N ILE A 76 -13.20 20.69 -4.94
CA ILE A 76 -13.68 21.16 -6.25
C ILE A 76 -12.73 22.24 -6.81
N GLY A 77 -11.99 21.89 -7.86
CA GLY A 77 -11.10 22.80 -8.59
C GLY A 77 -9.63 22.40 -8.63
N GLU A 78 -9.23 21.33 -7.93
CA GLU A 78 -7.92 20.73 -8.14
C GLU A 78 -7.91 19.97 -9.48
N LYS A 79 -6.89 20.20 -10.30
CA LYS A 79 -6.63 19.36 -11.46
C LYS A 79 -6.10 18.06 -10.88
N ASP A 80 -6.81 16.97 -11.12
CA ASP A 80 -6.37 15.63 -10.77
C ASP A 80 -4.90 15.49 -11.18
N GLU A 81 -4.03 15.31 -10.19
CA GLU A 81 -2.59 15.14 -10.40
C GLU A 81 -2.39 13.73 -10.98
N GLN A 82 -2.70 13.63 -12.28
CA GLN A 82 -2.31 12.55 -13.17
C GLN A 82 -0.92 12.93 -13.72
N ASP A 83 0.13 12.60 -12.98
CA ASP A 83 1.48 12.48 -13.51
C ASP A 83 2.13 11.20 -12.96
#